data_AF-A0A7W3T7Y7-F1
#
_entry.id   AF-A0A7W3T7Y7-F1
#
_cell.length_a   1.000
_cell.length_b   1.000
_cell.length_c   1.000
_cell.angle_alpha   90.00
_cell.angle_beta   90.00
_cell.angle_gamma   90.00
#
_symmetry.space_group_name_H-M   'P 1'
#
loop_
_entity.id
_entity.type
_entity.pdbx_description
1 polymer ?
#
loop_
_entity_poly.entity_id
_entity_poly.type
_entity_poly.pdbx_seq_one_letter_code
_entity_poly.pdbx_strand_id
1 'polypeptide(L)'
;MHRSAPLVPLALCVGALLLTACGQAPADNRPGGALDAPGAPDVPPAVSSAEATRRAVEEHDRLWPEIAARCAETAPEDLPGEDAGGENDAEAGGVPENPRHGENNGYRRTAEVSPAERCRGEAHAVRIAAAMTDEDGLFGDVETTTRLLKRLGYEPDGIGVEEAGTGVATWFVTVPGAGPCVTGHTGMPHADPGDGVHGVYLEGTGCRMPKGGH
;
A
#
# COMPACT_ATOMS: atom_id res chain seq x y z
N MET A 1 3.90 3.69 -61.94
CA MET A 1 4.47 2.45 -61.35
C MET A 1 3.41 1.83 -60.44
N HIS A 2 3.16 0.54 -60.62
CA HIS A 2 2.02 -0.19 -60.05
C HIS A 2 2.16 -0.54 -58.55
N ARG A 3 1.00 -0.55 -57.88
CA ARG A 3 0.50 -1.32 -56.70
C ARG A 3 1.53 -2.17 -55.93
N SER A 4 1.49 -2.24 -54.60
CA SER A 4 0.46 -2.99 -53.86
C SER A 4 0.53 -2.75 -52.33
N ALA A 5 -0.62 -2.86 -51.66
CA ALA A 5 -0.78 -2.98 -50.21
C ALA A 5 -1.15 -4.44 -49.84
N PRO A 6 -0.88 -4.89 -48.60
CA PRO A 6 -1.62 -6.02 -48.03
C PRO A 6 -2.26 -5.73 -46.65
N LEU A 7 -3.58 -5.93 -46.66
CA LEU A 7 -4.50 -6.59 -45.71
C LEU A 7 -4.14 -6.84 -44.23
N VAL A 8 -5.13 -6.47 -43.41
CA VAL A 8 -5.37 -6.72 -41.98
C VAL A 8 -6.04 -8.09 -41.77
N PRO A 9 -5.92 -8.70 -40.57
CA PRO A 9 -7.06 -9.39 -39.97
C PRO A 9 -7.44 -8.84 -38.59
N LEU A 10 -8.72 -8.44 -38.47
CA LEU A 10 -9.45 -8.21 -37.23
C LEU A 10 -9.78 -9.56 -36.59
N ALA A 11 -9.46 -9.73 -35.31
CA ALA A 11 -9.98 -10.83 -34.50
C ALA A 11 -11.07 -10.29 -33.55
N LEU A 12 -12.32 -10.64 -33.86
CA LEU A 12 -13.50 -10.49 -33.01
C LEU A 12 -13.54 -11.69 -32.06
N CYS A 13 -13.62 -11.46 -30.75
CA CYS A 13 -14.11 -12.45 -29.80
C CYS A 13 -15.23 -11.85 -28.94
N VAL A 14 -16.41 -12.42 -29.15
CA VAL A 14 -17.67 -12.24 -28.43
C VAL A 14 -17.66 -13.14 -27.19
N GLY A 15 -18.18 -12.67 -26.06
CA GLY A 15 -18.51 -13.50 -24.90
C GLY A 15 -18.95 -12.64 -23.71
N ALA A 16 -20.22 -12.23 -23.69
CA ALA A 16 -21.35 -12.91 -23.02
C ALA A 16 -21.47 -12.54 -21.53
N LEU A 17 -22.47 -11.69 -21.27
CA LEU A 17 -23.00 -11.32 -19.96
C LEU A 17 -23.50 -12.54 -19.19
N LEU A 18 -23.15 -12.66 -17.91
CA LEU A 18 -23.89 -13.48 -16.95
C LEU A 18 -24.44 -12.59 -15.83
N LEU A 19 -25.76 -12.44 -15.88
CA LEU A 19 -26.62 -11.86 -14.87
C LEU A 19 -26.55 -12.71 -13.60
N THR A 20 -26.15 -12.14 -12.46
CA THR A 20 -26.39 -12.74 -11.15
C THR A 20 -27.85 -12.52 -10.77
N ALA A 21 -28.65 -13.58 -10.88
CA ALA A 21 -30.01 -13.62 -10.39
C ALA A 21 -30.01 -13.72 -8.86
N CYS A 22 -30.66 -12.76 -8.19
CA CYS A 22 -31.08 -12.90 -6.80
C CYS A 22 -32.25 -13.89 -6.73
N GLY A 23 -31.98 -15.15 -6.40
CA GLY A 23 -33.02 -16.15 -6.13
C GLY A 23 -33.38 -16.19 -4.65
N GLN A 24 -34.54 -15.66 -4.28
CA GLN A 24 -35.17 -16.00 -3.00
C GLN A 24 -35.77 -17.41 -3.09
N ALA A 25 -35.43 -18.27 -2.13
CA ALA A 25 -35.98 -19.62 -2.05
C ALA A 25 -37.42 -19.60 -1.51
N PRO A 26 -38.39 -20.27 -2.15
CA PRO A 26 -39.61 -20.67 -1.47
C PRO A 26 -39.34 -21.96 -0.68
N ALA A 27 -39.75 -21.97 0.58
CA ALA A 27 -39.79 -23.18 1.39
C ALA A 27 -40.98 -24.04 0.94
N ASP A 28 -40.71 -25.24 0.41
CA ASP A 28 -41.72 -26.26 0.19
C ASP A 28 -41.39 -27.53 0.97
N ASN A 29 -42.37 -27.94 1.76
CA ASN A 29 -42.34 -29.00 2.74
C ASN A 29 -42.85 -30.31 2.07
N ARG A 30 -41.98 -31.30 1.83
CA ARG A 30 -42.42 -32.69 1.64
C ARG A 30 -41.30 -33.73 1.86
N PRO A 31 -41.60 -34.90 2.48
CA PRO A 31 -40.61 -35.93 2.75
C PRO A 31 -40.59 -37.00 1.65
N GLY A 32 -39.39 -37.45 1.27
CA GLY A 32 -39.18 -38.72 0.59
C GLY A 32 -38.19 -38.68 -0.57
N GLY A 33 -37.17 -39.54 -0.50
CA GLY A 33 -36.37 -39.95 -1.66
C GLY A 33 -34.88 -39.65 -1.52
N ALA A 34 -34.12 -40.62 -1.03
CA ALA A 34 -32.66 -40.64 -1.19
C ALA A 34 -32.32 -40.85 -2.67
N LEU A 35 -31.62 -39.89 -3.27
CA LEU A 35 -30.83 -40.06 -4.48
C LEU A 35 -29.51 -39.31 -4.27
N ASP A 36 -28.40 -40.01 -4.50
CA ASP A 36 -27.03 -39.51 -4.44
C ASP A 36 -26.89 -38.15 -5.14
N ALA A 37 -26.54 -37.13 -4.35
CA ALA A 37 -26.16 -35.83 -4.88
C ALA A 37 -24.71 -35.89 -5.39
N PRO A 38 -24.41 -35.41 -6.61
CA PRO A 38 -23.03 -35.24 -7.06
C PRO A 38 -22.32 -34.28 -6.09
N GLY A 39 -21.14 -34.70 -5.63
CA GLY A 39 -20.33 -33.98 -4.65
C GLY A 39 -20.21 -32.51 -5.01
N ALA A 40 -20.50 -31.64 -4.03
CA ALA A 40 -20.25 -30.22 -4.15
C ALA A 40 -18.78 -30.00 -4.54
N PRO A 41 -18.46 -29.06 -5.45
CA PRO A 41 -17.09 -28.72 -5.73
C PRO A 41 -16.44 -28.24 -4.43
N ASP A 42 -15.30 -28.84 -4.08
CA ASP A 42 -14.43 -28.38 -2.99
C ASP A 42 -14.07 -26.92 -3.26
N VAL A 43 -14.71 -26.01 -2.54
CA VAL A 43 -14.29 -24.62 -2.48
C VAL A 43 -12.99 -24.63 -1.65
N PRO A 44 -11.85 -24.18 -2.22
CA PRO A 44 -10.61 -24.14 -1.45
C PRO A 44 -10.82 -23.30 -0.18
N PRO A 45 -10.24 -23.69 0.96
CA PRO A 45 -10.42 -22.95 2.20
C PRO A 45 -9.99 -21.49 1.99
N ALA A 46 -10.84 -20.56 2.41
CA ALA A 46 -10.48 -19.15 2.45
C ALA A 46 -9.24 -19.01 3.35
N VAL A 47 -8.14 -18.52 2.79
CA VAL A 47 -6.92 -18.25 3.55
C VAL A 47 -7.26 -17.22 4.62
N SER A 48 -6.93 -17.51 5.89
CA SER A 48 -7.16 -16.57 6.98
C SER A 48 -6.33 -15.29 6.76
N SER A 49 -6.82 -14.14 7.23
CA SER A 49 -6.07 -12.88 7.16
C SER A 49 -4.68 -13.00 7.78
N ALA A 50 -4.55 -13.71 8.90
CA ALA A 50 -3.28 -13.97 9.56
C ALA A 50 -2.30 -14.77 8.68
N GLU A 51 -2.79 -15.78 7.96
CA GLU A 51 -1.95 -16.54 7.04
C GLU A 51 -1.57 -15.73 5.79
N ALA A 52 -2.45 -14.87 5.29
CA ALA A 52 -2.14 -13.95 4.21
C ALA A 52 -1.03 -12.96 4.63
N THR A 53 -1.14 -12.35 5.82
CA THR A 53 -0.12 -11.46 6.37
C THR A 53 1.22 -12.18 6.53
N ARG A 54 1.23 -13.39 7.12
CA ARG A 54 2.47 -14.15 7.28
C ARG A 54 3.15 -14.44 5.95
N ARG A 55 2.40 -14.90 4.94
CA ARG A 55 2.95 -15.14 3.59
C ARG A 55 3.50 -13.87 2.96
N ALA A 56 2.85 -12.73 3.19
CA ALA A 56 3.30 -11.45 2.67
C ALA A 56 4.62 -11.01 3.34
N VAL A 57 4.77 -11.22 4.65
CA VAL A 57 6.02 -10.96 5.38
C VAL A 57 7.14 -11.90 4.91
N GLU A 58 6.87 -13.19 4.73
CA GLU A 58 7.83 -14.15 4.20
C GLU A 58 8.32 -13.76 2.80
N GLU A 59 7.41 -13.30 1.95
CA GLU A 59 7.73 -12.81 0.61
C GLU A 59 8.56 -11.53 0.65
N HIS A 60 8.22 -10.59 1.54
CA HIS A 60 9.04 -9.40 1.80
C HIS A 60 10.46 -9.79 2.21
N ASP A 61 10.60 -10.65 3.21
CA ASP A 61 11.91 -11.00 3.76
C ASP A 61 12.77 -11.76 2.73
N ARG A 62 12.14 -12.47 1.78
CA ARG A 62 12.81 -13.09 0.62
C ARG A 62 13.33 -12.06 -0.39
N LEU A 63 12.59 -10.99 -0.62
CA LEU A 63 12.94 -9.93 -1.57
C LEU A 63 13.94 -8.91 -1.00
N TRP A 64 13.90 -8.67 0.32
CA TRP A 64 14.75 -7.70 1.02
C TRP A 64 15.44 -8.33 2.25
N PRO A 65 16.32 -9.33 2.05
CA PRO A 65 16.95 -10.08 3.14
C PRO A 65 17.79 -9.19 4.07
N GLU A 66 18.37 -8.10 3.56
CA GLU A 66 19.14 -7.14 4.36
C GLU A 66 18.25 -6.34 5.33
N ILE A 67 17.02 -6.02 4.92
CA ILE A 67 16.04 -5.31 5.76
C ILE A 67 15.48 -6.29 6.80
N ALA A 68 15.15 -7.51 6.38
CA ALA A 68 14.69 -8.57 7.27
C ALA A 68 15.71 -8.85 8.38
N ALA A 69 16.99 -8.99 8.03
CA ALA A 69 18.06 -9.22 9.00
C ALA A 69 18.19 -8.07 10.01
N ARG A 70 18.02 -6.82 9.57
CA ARG A 70 18.04 -5.63 10.44
C ARG A 70 16.87 -5.61 11.43
N CYS A 71 15.69 -6.08 11.02
CA CYS A 71 14.45 -6.00 11.79
C CYS A 71 14.07 -7.31 12.50
N ALA A 72 14.90 -8.35 12.42
CA ALA A 72 14.60 -9.68 12.98
C ALA A 72 14.43 -9.68 14.51
N GLU A 73 15.08 -8.73 15.21
CA GLU A 73 15.00 -8.60 16.66
C GLU A 73 13.79 -7.78 17.13
N THR A 74 13.09 -7.09 16.20
CA THR A 74 11.92 -6.25 16.48
C THR A 74 10.63 -7.08 16.46
N ALA A 75 10.65 -8.27 17.08
CA ALA A 75 9.55 -9.24 17.05
C ALA A 75 8.18 -8.59 17.37
N PRO A 76 7.07 -9.10 16.81
CA PRO A 76 5.74 -8.57 17.11
C PRO A 76 5.47 -8.78 18.59
N GLU A 77 5.44 -7.70 19.36
CA GLU A 77 4.76 -7.72 20.64
C GLU A 77 3.27 -7.92 20.35
N ASP A 78 2.68 -8.96 20.94
CA ASP A 78 1.22 -9.09 21.03
C ASP A 78 0.71 -7.91 21.89
N LEU A 79 0.49 -6.75 21.26
CA LEU A 79 -0.01 -5.57 21.97
C LEU A 79 -1.55 -5.64 22.03
N PRO A 80 -2.15 -5.60 23.23
CA PRO A 80 -3.56 -5.26 23.35
C PRO A 80 -3.77 -3.85 22.79
N GLY A 81 -4.87 -3.63 22.08
CA GLY A 81 -5.18 -2.33 21.47
C GLY A 81 -5.15 -1.21 22.51
N GLU A 82 -4.11 -0.39 22.45
CA GLU A 82 -3.97 0.84 23.18
C GLU A 82 -4.07 1.97 22.16
N ASP A 83 -5.13 2.77 22.26
CA ASP A 83 -5.35 3.98 21.50
C ASP A 83 -4.10 4.88 21.59
N ALA A 84 -3.25 4.88 20.57
CA ALA A 84 -2.13 5.81 20.47
C ALA A 84 -2.60 7.16 19.91
N GLY A 85 -3.49 7.82 20.66
CA GLY A 85 -3.56 9.28 20.73
C GLY A 85 -2.65 9.74 21.88
N GLY A 86 -1.34 9.61 21.70
CA GLY A 86 -0.35 10.02 22.69
C GLY A 86 0.55 11.10 22.08
N GLU A 87 0.20 12.35 22.34
CA GLU A 87 0.98 13.54 22.02
C GLU A 87 2.42 13.38 22.55
N ASN A 88 3.41 13.59 21.67
CA ASN A 88 4.76 13.86 22.12
C ASN A 88 4.74 15.24 22.80
N ASP A 89 4.65 15.27 24.13
CA ASP A 89 4.94 16.44 24.94
C ASP A 89 6.42 16.82 24.79
N ALA A 90 6.74 17.51 23.70
CA ALA A 90 7.96 18.28 23.57
C ALA A 90 7.68 19.69 24.10
N GLU A 91 7.99 19.87 25.38
CA GLU A 91 8.07 21.16 26.05
C GLU A 91 9.09 22.06 25.33
N ALA A 92 8.62 22.89 24.39
CA ALA A 92 9.41 23.96 23.76
C ALA A 92 8.51 25.07 23.22
N GLY A 93 7.94 25.89 24.11
CA GLY A 93 7.49 27.26 23.79
C GLY A 93 6.66 27.47 22.51
N GLY A 94 5.82 26.50 22.15
CA GLY A 94 5.06 26.51 20.91
C GLY A 94 3.82 27.40 21.00
N VAL A 95 3.54 28.12 19.92
CA VAL A 95 2.23 28.75 19.67
C VAL A 95 1.12 27.74 19.99
N PRO A 96 0.03 28.12 20.71
CA PRO A 96 -1.06 27.21 20.99
C PRO A 96 -1.51 26.54 19.70
N GLU A 97 -1.53 25.21 19.68
CA GLU A 97 -2.05 24.47 18.56
C GLU A 97 -3.46 24.98 18.26
N ASN A 98 -3.75 25.21 16.97
CA ASN A 98 -5.07 25.67 16.55
C ASN A 98 -6.12 24.72 17.17
N PRO A 99 -7.09 25.21 17.96
CA PRO A 99 -8.08 24.35 18.61
C PRO A 99 -8.87 23.46 17.64
N ARG A 100 -8.85 23.79 16.34
CA ARG A 100 -9.46 23.00 15.26
C ARG A 100 -8.47 22.10 14.51
N HIS A 101 -7.25 21.92 15.00
CA HIS A 101 -6.26 21.09 14.31
C HIS A 101 -6.72 19.63 14.15
N GLY A 102 -7.32 19.06 15.20
CA GLY A 102 -7.91 17.72 15.14
C GLY A 102 -9.11 17.62 14.18
N GLU A 103 -9.97 18.64 14.12
CA GLU A 103 -11.06 18.71 13.14
C GLU A 103 -10.53 18.85 11.71
N ASN A 104 -9.50 19.67 11.53
CA ASN A 104 -8.92 19.98 10.23
C ASN A 104 -8.10 18.82 9.68
N ASN A 105 -7.50 17.95 10.50
CA ASN A 105 -6.65 16.85 10.06
C ASN A 105 -7.26 15.46 10.24
N GLY A 106 -8.53 15.38 10.66
CA GLY A 106 -9.24 14.09 10.85
C GLY A 106 -9.31 13.21 9.59
N TYR A 107 -9.08 13.80 8.41
CA TYR A 107 -8.99 13.11 7.11
C TYR A 107 -7.63 12.47 6.83
N ARG A 108 -6.64 12.63 7.71
CA ARG A 108 -5.28 12.09 7.55
C ARG A 108 -5.02 10.92 8.48
N ARG A 109 -6.06 10.27 8.99
CA ARG A 109 -5.89 9.17 9.95
C ARG A 109 -5.37 7.95 9.22
N THR A 110 -4.39 7.29 9.83
CA THR A 110 -3.77 6.10 9.28
C THR A 110 -4.06 4.89 10.16
N ALA A 111 -4.04 3.70 9.58
CA ALA A 111 -3.97 2.48 10.35
C ALA A 111 -2.73 2.49 11.26
N GLU A 112 -2.82 1.76 12.36
CA GLU A 112 -1.68 1.53 13.26
C GLU A 112 -0.56 0.77 12.54
N VAL A 113 0.67 1.02 12.98
CA VAL A 113 1.88 0.37 12.46
C VAL A 113 2.58 -0.28 13.64
N SER A 114 2.68 -1.60 13.64
CA SER A 114 3.39 -2.33 14.69
C SER A 114 4.90 -2.04 14.67
N PRO A 115 5.64 -2.33 15.75
CA PRO A 115 7.09 -2.10 15.80
C PRO A 115 7.87 -2.77 14.67
N ALA A 116 7.49 -4.00 14.31
CA ALA A 116 8.14 -4.75 13.23
C ALA A 116 7.89 -4.12 11.84
N GLU A 117 6.71 -3.57 11.62
CA GLU A 117 6.34 -2.85 10.40
C GLU A 117 7.08 -1.51 10.34
N ARG A 118 7.13 -0.77 11.45
CA ARG A 118 7.87 0.49 11.61
C ARG A 118 9.33 0.31 11.22
N CYS A 119 10.02 -0.70 11.77
CA CYS A 119 11.43 -0.97 11.47
C CYS A 119 11.65 -1.20 9.97
N ARG A 120 10.80 -2.01 9.32
CA ARG A 120 10.90 -2.28 7.88
C ARG A 120 10.66 -0.99 7.07
N GLY A 121 9.62 -0.23 7.41
CA GLY A 121 9.33 1.06 6.78
C GLY A 121 10.50 2.04 6.86
N GLU A 122 11.09 2.21 8.04
CA GLU A 122 12.25 3.10 8.25
C GLU A 122 13.49 2.61 7.48
N ALA A 123 13.72 1.29 7.44
CA ALA A 123 14.82 0.72 6.65
C ALA A 123 14.65 0.99 5.14
N HIS A 124 13.42 0.88 4.62
CA HIS A 124 13.10 1.27 3.25
C HIS A 124 13.26 2.77 3.01
N ALA A 125 12.85 3.61 3.96
CA ALA A 125 13.03 5.06 3.89
C ALA A 125 14.50 5.43 3.78
N VAL A 126 15.37 4.84 4.60
CA VAL A 126 16.83 5.04 4.54
C VAL A 126 17.39 4.59 3.19
N ARG A 127 16.96 3.44 2.68
CA ARG A 127 17.38 2.94 1.35
C ARG A 127 17.01 3.90 0.23
N ILE A 128 15.78 4.42 0.24
CA ILE A 128 15.30 5.37 -0.76
C ILE A 128 16.07 6.69 -0.65
N ALA A 129 16.25 7.21 0.57
CA ALA A 129 16.96 8.45 0.81
C ALA A 129 18.41 8.39 0.32
N ALA A 130 19.13 7.30 0.60
CA ALA A 130 20.51 7.10 0.11
C ALA A 130 20.57 7.10 -1.43
N ALA A 131 19.62 6.42 -2.09
CA ALA A 131 19.57 6.39 -3.54
C ALA A 131 19.23 7.76 -4.17
N MET A 132 18.48 8.61 -3.45
CA MET A 132 18.18 9.97 -3.88
C MET A 132 19.37 10.92 -3.73
N THR A 133 20.29 10.66 -2.80
CA THR A 133 21.52 11.47 -2.63
C THR A 133 22.62 11.14 -3.62
N ASP A 134 22.66 9.89 -4.12
CA ASP A 134 23.72 9.41 -5.01
C ASP A 134 23.52 9.81 -6.49
N GLU A 135 22.31 10.20 -6.90
CA GLU A 135 22.00 10.59 -8.28
C GLU A 135 22.32 12.07 -8.55
N ASP A 136 23.61 12.43 -8.60
CA ASP A 136 24.22 13.64 -9.22
C ASP A 136 23.40 14.96 -9.25
N GLY A 137 22.60 15.25 -8.21
CA GLY A 137 21.81 16.48 -8.13
C GLY A 137 20.57 16.53 -9.04
N LEU A 138 20.04 15.38 -9.47
CA LEU A 138 18.72 15.33 -10.11
C LEU A 138 17.63 15.55 -9.06
N PHE A 139 17.26 16.82 -8.86
CA PHE A 139 16.04 17.17 -8.14
C PHE A 139 14.85 16.64 -8.96
N GLY A 140 14.30 15.53 -8.47
CA GLY A 140 13.49 14.60 -9.24
C GLY A 140 12.12 15.15 -9.57
N ASP A 141 11.89 15.37 -10.86
CA ASP A 141 10.53 15.37 -11.40
C ASP A 141 9.87 13.99 -11.23
N VAL A 142 8.60 13.92 -11.63
CA VAL A 142 7.80 12.69 -11.55
C VAL A 142 8.50 11.53 -12.28
N GLU A 143 9.09 11.80 -13.45
CA GLU A 143 9.70 10.76 -14.28
C GLU A 143 10.94 10.16 -13.62
N THR A 144 11.84 11.02 -13.13
CA THR A 144 13.11 10.62 -12.55
C THR A 144 12.91 9.89 -11.24
N THR A 145 11.99 10.38 -10.40
CA THR A 145 11.61 9.73 -9.14
C THR A 145 10.97 8.37 -9.38
N THR A 146 10.04 8.27 -10.34
CA THR A 146 9.43 6.98 -10.70
C THR A 146 10.47 5.98 -11.18
N ARG A 147 11.43 6.43 -12.01
CA ARG A 147 12.49 5.58 -12.54
C ARG A 147 13.42 5.08 -11.43
N LEU A 148 13.77 5.94 -10.48
CA LEU A 148 14.59 5.60 -9.31
C LEU A 148 13.91 4.52 -8.47
N LEU A 149 12.65 4.73 -8.07
CA LEU A 149 11.91 3.77 -7.23
C LEU A 149 11.78 2.40 -7.93
N LYS A 150 11.52 2.37 -9.24
CA LYS A 150 11.53 1.12 -10.02
C LYS A 150 12.89 0.43 -10.04
N ARG A 151 13.99 1.18 -10.21
CA ARG A 151 15.36 0.62 -10.15
C ARG A 151 15.68 0.03 -8.77
N LEU A 152 15.11 0.59 -7.71
CA LEU A 152 15.26 0.08 -6.35
C LEU A 152 14.49 -1.22 -6.08
N GLY A 153 13.63 -1.64 -7.02
CA GLY A 153 12.86 -2.88 -6.95
C GLY A 153 11.43 -2.72 -6.45
N TYR A 154 10.90 -1.49 -6.38
CA TYR A 154 9.50 -1.27 -6.03
C TYR A 154 8.58 -1.46 -7.24
N GLU A 155 7.51 -2.21 -7.05
CA GLU A 155 6.53 -2.50 -8.11
C GLU A 155 5.73 -1.25 -8.51
N PRO A 156 5.35 -1.11 -9.80
CA PRO A 156 4.65 0.08 -10.29
C PRO A 156 3.30 0.37 -9.62
N ASP A 157 2.60 -0.65 -9.14
CA ASP A 157 1.32 -0.54 -8.44
C ASP A 157 1.48 -0.17 -6.96
N GLY A 158 2.65 -0.47 -6.37
CA GLY A 158 3.02 -0.12 -5.01
C GLY A 158 3.58 1.30 -4.85
N ILE A 159 3.82 2.03 -5.94
CA ILE A 159 4.38 3.39 -5.90
C ILE A 159 3.40 4.44 -6.42
N GLY A 160 3.48 5.65 -5.87
CA GLY A 160 2.85 6.82 -6.46
C GLY A 160 3.79 8.01 -6.41
N VAL A 161 3.80 8.79 -7.47
CA VAL A 161 4.64 9.97 -7.61
C VAL A 161 3.78 11.07 -8.22
N GLU A 162 3.73 12.23 -7.58
CA GLU A 162 2.93 13.37 -8.03
C GLU A 162 3.79 14.63 -8.10
N GLU A 163 3.49 15.51 -9.05
CA GLU A 163 4.17 16.81 -9.15
C GLU A 163 3.78 17.68 -7.94
N ALA A 164 4.80 18.21 -7.26
CA ALA A 164 4.66 19.08 -6.08
C ALA A 164 5.18 20.50 -6.33
N GLY A 165 5.74 20.74 -7.52
CA GLY A 165 6.34 21.99 -7.95
C GLY A 165 7.35 21.74 -9.07
N THR A 166 7.89 22.81 -9.65
CA THR A 166 8.89 22.70 -10.73
C THR A 166 10.12 21.93 -10.25
N GLY A 167 10.34 20.73 -10.82
CA GLY A 167 11.47 19.87 -10.45
C GLY A 167 11.33 19.23 -9.07
N VAL A 168 10.11 19.19 -8.51
CA VAL A 168 9.82 18.56 -7.22
C VAL A 168 8.66 17.59 -7.36
N ALA A 169 8.85 16.37 -6.86
CA ALA A 169 7.80 15.38 -6.73
C ALA A 169 7.55 15.01 -5.26
N THR A 170 6.29 14.80 -4.91
CA THR A 170 5.89 14.00 -3.75
C THR A 170 5.82 12.54 -4.18
N TRP A 171 6.09 11.62 -3.27
CA TRP A 171 6.01 10.21 -3.58
C TRP A 171 5.61 9.37 -2.37
N PHE A 172 5.09 8.18 -2.65
CA PHE A 172 4.85 7.14 -1.68
C PHE A 172 5.26 5.77 -2.23
N VAL A 173 5.60 4.87 -1.32
CA VAL A 173 5.83 3.45 -1.56
C VAL A 173 5.02 2.66 -0.54
N THR A 174 4.25 1.70 -1.00
CA THR A 174 3.66 0.65 -0.17
C THR A 174 4.73 -0.40 0.04
N VAL A 175 5.18 -0.64 1.28
CA VAL A 175 6.18 -1.66 1.54
C VAL A 175 5.54 -3.03 1.32
N PRO A 176 5.96 -3.78 0.30
CA PRO A 176 5.27 -5.01 -0.09
C PRO A 176 5.30 -6.01 1.06
N GLY A 177 4.14 -6.55 1.41
CA GLY A 177 3.98 -7.61 2.40
C GLY A 177 4.33 -7.30 3.85
N ALA A 178 4.92 -6.13 4.13
CA ALA A 178 5.25 -5.69 5.47
C ALA A 178 4.30 -4.63 6.03
N GLY A 179 3.38 -4.05 5.26
CA GLY A 179 2.26 -3.28 5.79
C GLY A 179 2.36 -1.74 5.76
N PRO A 180 3.49 -1.07 6.03
CA PRO A 180 3.49 0.38 6.11
C PRO A 180 3.64 1.03 4.74
N CYS A 181 3.24 2.28 4.70
CA CYS A 181 3.53 3.25 3.66
C CYS A 181 4.81 4.02 4.04
N VAL A 182 5.64 4.31 3.06
CA VAL A 182 6.76 5.25 3.16
C VAL A 182 6.49 6.40 2.22
N THR A 183 6.46 7.62 2.72
CA THR A 183 6.23 8.85 1.95
C THR A 183 7.44 9.77 2.00
N GLY A 184 7.56 10.60 0.97
CA GLY A 184 8.63 11.58 0.90
C GLY A 184 8.46 12.59 -0.21
N HIS A 185 9.45 13.47 -0.32
CA HIS A 185 9.51 14.54 -1.31
C HIS A 185 10.93 14.60 -1.87
N THR A 186 11.07 14.91 -3.15
CA THR A 186 12.40 15.07 -3.76
C THR A 186 13.08 16.34 -3.24
N GLY A 187 14.39 16.25 -2.98
CA GLY A 187 15.20 17.42 -2.61
C GLY A 187 15.19 17.79 -1.12
N MET A 188 14.52 17.01 -0.27
CA MET A 188 14.60 17.13 1.18
C MET A 188 15.43 15.96 1.73
N PRO A 189 16.69 16.17 2.15
CA PRO A 189 17.54 15.08 2.62
C PRO A 189 17.08 14.45 3.95
N HIS A 190 16.18 15.09 4.68
CA HIS A 190 15.83 14.74 6.06
C HIS A 190 14.37 15.06 6.37
N ALA A 191 13.41 14.37 5.73
CA ALA A 191 12.26 13.97 6.55
C ALA A 191 12.83 12.96 7.54
N ASP A 192 12.62 13.13 8.85
CA ASP A 192 13.06 12.12 9.81
C ASP A 192 12.58 10.75 9.29
N PRO A 193 13.43 9.72 9.30
CA PRO A 193 13.08 8.43 8.68
C PRO A 193 11.79 7.82 9.25
N GLY A 194 11.34 8.27 10.43
CA GLY A 194 10.06 7.93 11.04
C GLY A 194 8.86 8.77 10.58
N ASP A 195 9.05 10.02 10.16
CA ASP A 195 7.96 10.95 9.79
C ASP A 195 7.26 10.57 8.48
N GLY A 196 7.98 9.87 7.60
CA GLY A 196 7.44 9.36 6.34
C GLY A 196 6.76 8.00 6.46
N VAL A 197 6.90 7.29 7.60
CA VAL A 197 6.36 5.94 7.78
C VAL A 197 5.00 6.02 8.44
N HIS A 198 3.99 5.39 7.85
CA HIS A 198 2.64 5.38 8.41
C HIS A 198 1.85 4.17 7.88
N GLY A 199 0.72 3.83 8.52
CA GLY A 199 -0.19 2.83 7.98
C GLY A 199 -0.97 3.38 6.79
N VAL A 200 -1.77 2.55 6.13
CA VAL A 200 -2.67 3.03 5.08
C VAL A 200 -3.66 4.07 5.63
N TYR A 201 -4.01 5.07 4.83
CA TYR A 201 -5.03 6.06 5.17
C TYR A 201 -6.41 5.39 5.28
N LEU A 202 -7.12 5.67 6.38
CA LEU A 202 -8.41 5.07 6.70
C LEU A 202 -9.54 5.53 5.75
N GLU A 203 -9.30 6.59 5.01
CA GLU A 203 -10.18 7.15 3.99
C GLU A 203 -10.18 6.32 2.69
N GLY A 204 -9.37 5.24 2.62
CA GLY A 204 -9.38 4.28 1.51
C GLY A 204 -8.47 4.64 0.35
N THR A 205 -7.60 5.64 0.50
CA THR A 205 -6.60 6.03 -0.50
C THR A 205 -5.32 5.19 -0.46
N GLY A 206 -5.23 4.21 0.46
CA GLY A 206 -4.05 3.38 0.63
C GLY A 206 -2.89 4.22 1.18
N CYS A 207 -1.75 4.20 0.50
CA CYS A 207 -0.60 5.04 0.87
C CYS A 207 -0.64 6.45 0.28
N ARG A 208 -1.59 6.75 -0.61
CA ARG A 208 -1.74 8.10 -1.17
C ARG A 208 -2.37 9.01 -0.13
N MET A 209 -1.73 10.14 0.17
CA MET A 209 -2.32 11.17 1.03
C MET A 209 -3.67 11.64 0.46
N PRO A 210 -4.77 11.56 1.23
CA PRO A 210 -6.07 12.05 0.80
C PRO A 210 -6.02 13.57 0.57
N LYS A 211 -6.69 14.02 -0.50
CA LYS A 211 -6.77 15.45 -0.85
C LYS A 211 -7.99 16.06 -0.16
N GLY A 212 -7.76 16.98 0.79
CA GLY A 212 -8.77 17.87 1.35
C GLY A 212 -9.03 17.70 2.85
N GLY A 213 -9.16 18.83 3.54
CA GLY A 213 -9.84 19.05 4.82
C GLY A 213 -10.61 20.36 4.68
N HIS A 214 -11.72 20.53 5.41
CA HIS A 214 -12.54 21.72 5.29
C HIS A 214 -11.80 23.03 5.59
#